data_AF-M6G566-F1
#
_entry.id   AF-M6G566-F1
#
_cell.length_a   1.000
_cell.length_b   1.000
_cell.length_c   1.000
_cell.angle_alpha   90.00
_cell.angle_beta   90.00
_cell.angle_gamma   90.00
#
_symmetry.space_group_name_H-M   'P 1'
#
loop_
_entity.id
_entity.type
_entity.pdbx_description
1 polymer ?
#
loop_
_entity_poly.entity_id
_entity_poly.type
_entity_poly.pdbx_seq_one_letter_code
_entity_poly.pdbx_strand_id
1 'polypeptide(L)'
;MNRIAILLFALLINCGPEIKTYDGERYGLVTNGVILRKEFEKNSERLRELTKGSIVILLGEVHKKPENNEKVTWYKIKSRSGFTGYAFGDYIKPLSLDIGKNELMLKQNKFEIRLKKQLSNMQKKELILLTNFLWMMLLI
;
A
#
# COMPACT_ATOMS: atom_id res chain seq x y z
N MET A 1 -45.46 -7.20 21.89
CA MET A 1 -44.32 -6.73 21.06
C MET A 1 -44.71 -6.85 19.59
N ASN A 2 -44.88 -5.71 18.93
CA ASN A 2 -45.59 -5.61 17.65
C ASN A 2 -44.63 -5.92 16.48
N ARG A 3 -44.95 -6.94 15.65
CA ARG A 3 -44.11 -7.37 14.50
C ARG A 3 -43.86 -6.27 13.48
N ILE A 4 -44.71 -5.24 13.45
CA ILE A 4 -44.60 -4.06 12.59
C ILE A 4 -43.41 -3.16 12.99
N ALA A 5 -43.06 -3.09 14.28
CA ALA A 5 -41.95 -2.26 14.74
C ALA A 5 -40.57 -2.82 14.32
N ILE A 6 -40.46 -4.15 14.20
CA ILE A 6 -39.22 -4.81 13.73
C ILE A 6 -39.06 -4.63 12.20
N LEU A 7 -40.16 -4.65 11.45
CA LEU A 7 -40.16 -4.36 10.01
C LEU A 7 -39.89 -2.88 9.69
N LEU A 8 -40.35 -1.94 10.53
CA LEU A 8 -40.05 -0.51 10.35
C LEU A 8 -38.56 -0.19 10.59
N PHE A 9 -37.88 -0.91 11.48
CA PHE A 9 -36.45 -0.73 11.74
C PHE A 9 -35.58 -1.28 10.60
N ALA A 10 -36.06 -2.33 9.89
CA ALA A 10 -35.39 -2.87 8.71
C ALA A 10 -35.55 -1.99 7.46
N LEU A 11 -36.61 -1.16 7.37
CA LEU A 11 -36.84 -0.23 6.25
C LEU A 11 -36.06 1.09 6.36
N LEU A 12 -35.37 1.36 7.48
CA LEU A 12 -34.55 2.57 7.69
C LEU A 12 -33.07 2.38 7.35
N ILE A 13 -32.63 1.20 6.89
CA ILE A 13 -31.21 0.88 6.76
C ILE A 13 -30.89 0.46 5.32
N ASN A 14 -30.71 1.44 4.44
CA ASN A 14 -29.86 1.24 3.26
C ASN A 14 -28.93 2.44 3.01
N CYS A 15 -28.47 3.08 4.09
CA CYS A 15 -27.55 4.23 4.06
C CYS A 15 -26.17 3.88 4.66
N GLY A 16 -25.77 2.61 4.61
CA GLY A 16 -24.43 2.17 4.99
C GLY A 16 -23.47 2.27 3.79
N PRO A 17 -22.16 2.47 4.03
CA PRO A 17 -21.18 2.41 2.95
C PRO A 17 -21.13 0.99 2.35
N GLU A 18 -21.09 0.90 1.02
CA GLU A 18 -20.94 -0.38 0.32
C GLU A 18 -19.46 -0.80 0.37
N ILE A 19 -19.16 -1.89 1.07
CA ILE A 19 -17.80 -2.42 1.24
C ILE A 19 -17.64 -3.65 0.36
N LYS A 20 -16.65 -3.64 -0.52
CA LYS A 20 -16.26 -4.78 -1.36
C LYS A 20 -14.86 -5.22 -1.01
N THR A 21 -14.68 -6.51 -0.75
CA THR A 21 -13.38 -7.16 -0.64
C THR A 21 -13.02 -7.81 -1.97
N TYR A 22 -11.73 -7.90 -2.27
CA TYR A 22 -11.25 -8.59 -3.47
C TYR A 22 -10.63 -9.93 -3.10
N ASP A 23 -11.08 -11.00 -3.73
CA ASP A 23 -10.59 -12.38 -3.49
C ASP A 23 -9.32 -12.73 -4.29
N GLY A 24 -8.65 -11.73 -4.86
CA GLY A 24 -7.45 -11.90 -5.68
C GLY A 24 -6.57 -10.67 -5.72
N GLU A 25 -5.33 -10.84 -6.17
CA GLU A 25 -4.34 -9.76 -6.22
C GLU A 25 -4.74 -8.69 -7.24
N ARG A 26 -5.21 -7.54 -6.75
CA ARG A 26 -5.41 -6.35 -7.57
C ARG A 26 -4.34 -5.34 -7.26
N TYR A 27 -3.96 -4.56 -8.26
CA TYR A 27 -2.89 -3.58 -8.14
C TYR A 27 -3.43 -2.18 -8.40
N GLY A 28 -2.85 -1.20 -7.71
CA GLY A 28 -3.13 0.21 -7.89
C GLY A 28 -1.85 1.01 -8.08
N LEU A 29 -1.89 1.97 -9.00
CA LEU A 29 -0.88 3.00 -9.14
C LEU A 29 -1.31 4.25 -8.38
N VAL A 30 -0.43 4.73 -7.50
CA VAL A 30 -0.60 6.02 -6.82
C VAL A 30 -0.31 7.14 -7.83
N THR A 31 -1.35 7.87 -8.25
CA THR A 31 -1.26 8.88 -9.32
C THR A 31 -0.71 10.22 -8.82
N ASN A 32 -0.95 10.55 -7.56
CA ASN A 32 -0.38 11.68 -6.82
C ASN A 32 -0.09 11.27 -5.37
N GLY A 33 0.67 12.08 -4.62
CA GLY A 33 0.91 11.82 -3.20
C GLY A 33 -0.40 11.57 -2.45
N VAL A 34 -0.50 10.45 -1.72
CA VAL A 34 -1.73 10.06 -1.01
C VAL A 34 -1.44 9.64 0.42
N ILE A 35 -2.31 10.06 1.32
CA ILE A 35 -2.21 9.72 2.74
C ILE A 35 -3.01 8.44 2.99
N LEU A 36 -2.32 7.45 3.51
CA LEU A 36 -2.90 6.25 4.08
C LEU A 36 -3.49 6.57 5.45
N ARG A 37 -4.75 6.19 5.64
CA ARG A 37 -5.50 6.42 6.87
C ARG A 37 -5.95 5.12 7.50
N LYS A 38 -6.25 5.16 8.80
CA LYS A 38 -6.72 3.99 9.55
C LYS A 38 -8.12 3.55 9.12
N GLU A 39 -8.98 4.51 8.79
CA GLU A 39 -10.37 4.33 8.37
C GLU A 39 -10.62 5.11 7.08
N PHE A 40 -11.71 4.78 6.38
CA PHE A 40 -12.10 5.37 5.09
C PHE A 40 -12.73 6.77 5.24
N GLU A 41 -12.09 7.64 6.03
CA GLU A 41 -12.57 8.98 6.34
C GLU A 41 -11.46 10.03 6.28
N LYS A 42 -11.77 11.25 5.85
CA LYS A 42 -10.79 12.35 5.72
C LYS A 42 -10.17 12.77 7.04
N ASN A 43 -10.86 12.60 8.17
CA ASN A 43 -10.40 13.00 9.49
C ASN A 43 -9.82 11.83 10.30
N SER A 44 -9.77 10.63 9.72
CA SER A 44 -9.15 9.46 10.34
C SER A 44 -7.64 9.66 10.54
N GLU A 45 -7.10 8.99 11.57
CA GLU A 45 -5.68 8.90 11.88
C GLU A 45 -4.83 8.67 10.61
N ARG A 46 -3.79 9.49 10.45
CA ARG A 46 -2.85 9.42 9.33
C ARG A 46 -1.78 8.40 9.67
N LEU A 47 -1.71 7.32 8.91
CA LEU A 47 -0.73 6.25 9.12
C LEU A 47 0.58 6.52 8.38
N ARG A 48 0.49 6.92 7.09
CA ARG A 48 1.65 7.08 6.22
C ARG A 48 1.30 7.90 4.98
N GLU A 49 2.29 8.54 4.38
CA GLU A 49 2.16 9.11 3.05
C GLU A 49 2.82 8.18 2.01
N LEU A 50 2.11 7.94 0.91
CA LEU A 50 2.61 7.22 -0.25
C LEU A 50 2.91 8.23 -1.37
N THR A 51 4.09 8.11 -1.95
CA THR A 51 4.53 9.01 -3.02
C THR A 51 3.94 8.60 -4.37
N LYS A 52 3.80 9.59 -5.27
CA LYS A 52 3.41 9.38 -6.67
C LYS A 52 4.26 8.28 -7.32
N GLY A 53 3.61 7.43 -8.10
CA GLY A 53 4.23 6.32 -8.81
C GLY A 53 4.39 5.06 -7.96
N SER A 54 4.01 5.07 -6.68
CA SER A 54 4.01 3.86 -5.85
C SER A 54 3.00 2.84 -6.37
N ILE A 55 3.37 1.55 -6.33
CA ILE A 55 2.45 0.44 -6.62
C ILE A 55 2.00 -0.16 -5.31
N VAL A 56 0.70 -0.40 -5.21
CA VAL A 56 0.04 -0.94 -4.01
C VAL A 56 -0.83 -2.12 -4.40
N ILE A 57 -1.07 -3.01 -3.45
CA ILE A 57 -2.05 -4.09 -3.58
C ILE A 57 -3.38 -3.55 -3.10
N LEU A 58 -4.43 -3.67 -3.90
CA LEU A 58 -5.80 -3.32 -3.53
C LEU A 58 -6.44 -4.54 -2.86
N LEU A 59 -6.89 -4.37 -1.63
CA LEU A 59 -7.55 -5.41 -0.82
C LEU A 59 -9.08 -5.29 -0.88
N GLY A 60 -9.58 -4.11 -1.24
CA GLY A 60 -11.00 -3.83 -1.35
C GLY A 60 -11.28 -2.35 -1.60
N GLU A 61 -12.55 -2.04 -1.78
CA GLU A 61 -13.06 -0.69 -1.98
C GLU A 61 -14.29 -0.42 -1.10
N VAL A 62 -14.45 0.84 -0.72
CA VAL A 62 -15.59 1.32 0.04
C VAL A 62 -16.20 2.47 -0.73
N HIS A 63 -17.46 2.35 -1.10
CA HIS A 63 -18.24 3.42 -1.72
C HIS A 63 -19.10 4.09 -0.67
N LYS A 64 -18.77 5.35 -0.35
CA LYS A 64 -19.61 6.20 0.50
C LYS A 64 -20.46 7.07 -0.41
N LYS A 65 -21.77 7.06 -0.18
CA LYS A 65 -22.68 8.05 -0.77
C LYS A 65 -22.96 9.12 0.30
N PRO A 66 -22.18 10.21 0.37
CA PRO A 66 -22.49 11.33 1.24
C PRO A 66 -23.82 11.97 0.84
N GLU A 67 -24.40 12.73 1.76
CA GLU A 67 -25.68 13.44 1.60
C GLU A 67 -25.73 14.34 0.35
N ASN A 68 -24.56 14.76 -0.15
CA ASN A 68 -24.40 15.59 -1.36
C ASN A 68 -24.43 14.81 -2.69
N ASN A 69 -24.82 13.53 -2.71
CA ASN A 69 -24.86 12.65 -3.89
C ASN A 69 -23.53 12.35 -4.61
N GLU A 70 -22.39 12.90 -4.17
CA GLU A 70 -21.08 12.61 -4.75
C GLU A 70 -20.53 11.27 -4.26
N LYS A 71 -20.52 10.23 -5.10
CA LYS A 71 -19.92 8.94 -4.72
C LYS A 71 -18.43 9.10 -4.44
N VAL A 72 -18.04 8.85 -3.20
CA VAL A 72 -16.64 8.84 -2.76
C VAL A 72 -16.19 7.40 -2.63
N THR A 73 -15.16 7.03 -3.36
CA THR A 73 -14.52 5.72 -3.24
C THR A 73 -13.27 5.81 -2.38
N TRP A 74 -13.08 4.83 -1.51
CA TRP A 74 -11.84 4.60 -0.78
C TRP A 74 -11.33 3.21 -1.10
N TYR A 75 -10.02 3.05 -1.24
CA TYR A 75 -9.41 1.74 -1.39
C TYR A 75 -8.73 1.33 -0.11
N LYS A 76 -9.02 0.11 0.37
CA LYS A 76 -8.17 -0.55 1.34
C LYS A 76 -6.96 -1.10 0.59
N ILE A 77 -5.77 -0.69 0.98
CA ILE A 77 -4.55 -1.02 0.26
C ILE A 77 -3.48 -1.58 1.20
N LYS A 78 -2.57 -2.37 0.63
CA LYS A 78 -1.32 -2.82 1.25
C LYS A 78 -0.15 -2.28 0.45
N SER A 79 0.70 -1.50 1.10
CA SER A 79 1.94 -0.97 0.52
C SER A 79 3.02 -2.04 0.43
N ARG A 80 4.03 -1.82 -0.43
CA ARG A 80 5.19 -2.72 -0.56
C ARG A 80 5.91 -2.96 0.77
N SER A 81 5.97 -1.97 1.65
CA SER A 81 6.59 -2.07 2.97
C SER A 81 5.69 -2.74 4.03
N GLY A 82 4.51 -3.24 3.65
CA GLY A 82 3.61 -4.02 4.51
C GLY A 82 2.53 -3.21 5.23
N PHE A 83 2.60 -1.87 5.23
CA PHE A 83 1.56 -1.04 5.85
C PHE A 83 0.23 -1.18 5.10
N THR A 84 -0.85 -1.32 5.88
CA THR A 84 -2.21 -1.48 5.39
C THR A 84 -3.09 -0.34 5.92
N GLY A 85 -3.99 0.18 5.09
CA GLY A 85 -4.93 1.23 5.47
C GLY A 85 -5.79 1.67 4.28
N TYR A 86 -6.52 2.77 4.44
CA TYR A 86 -7.40 3.32 3.42
C TYR A 86 -6.78 4.52 2.73
N ALA A 87 -6.87 4.54 1.41
CA ALA A 87 -6.45 5.64 0.55
C ALA A 87 -7.65 6.17 -0.23
N PHE A 88 -7.67 7.48 -0.48
CA PHE A 88 -8.74 8.13 -1.23
C PHE A 88 -8.68 7.73 -2.71
N GLY A 89 -9.83 7.36 -3.28
CA GLY A 89 -9.96 6.72 -4.59
C GLY A 89 -9.37 7.52 -5.74
N ASP A 90 -9.55 8.84 -5.73
CA ASP A 90 -9.08 9.73 -6.80
C ASP A 90 -7.56 9.69 -7.03
N TYR A 91 -6.80 9.25 -6.02
CA TYR A 91 -5.34 9.13 -6.11
C TYR A 91 -4.86 7.72 -6.43
N ILE A 92 -5.78 6.78 -6.65
CA ILE A 92 -5.49 5.39 -6.95
C ILE A 92 -6.06 5.05 -8.31
N LYS A 93 -5.18 4.72 -9.25
CA LYS A 93 -5.58 4.15 -10.54
C LYS A 93 -5.45 2.64 -10.48
N PRO A 94 -6.56 1.87 -10.46
CA PRO A 94 -6.50 0.42 -10.59
C PRO A 94 -5.77 0.02 -11.89
N LEU A 95 -4.90 -0.98 -11.79
CA LEU A 95 -4.15 -1.53 -12.91
C LEU A 95 -4.75 -2.87 -13.32
N SER A 96 -4.57 -3.24 -14.59
CA SER A 96 -4.79 -4.63 -15.00
C SER A 96 -3.78 -5.54 -14.31
N LEU A 97 -4.19 -6.80 -14.09
CA LEU A 97 -3.42 -7.77 -13.30
C LEU A 97 -1.99 -7.95 -13.83
N ASP A 98 -1.88 -8.10 -15.16
CA ASP A 98 -0.59 -8.34 -15.83
C ASP A 98 0.36 -7.15 -15.70
N ILE A 99 -0.15 -5.92 -15.85
CA ILE A 99 0.66 -4.69 -15.74
C ILE A 99 1.12 -4.51 -14.30
N GLY A 100 0.20 -4.61 -13.34
CA GLY A 100 0.51 -4.41 -11.92
C GLY A 100 1.55 -5.40 -11.39
N LYS A 101 1.41 -6.68 -11.75
CA LYS A 101 2.36 -7.73 -11.37
C LYS A 101 3.74 -7.49 -11.97
N ASN A 102 3.82 -7.18 -13.27
CA ASN A 102 5.09 -6.90 -13.94
C ASN A 102 5.81 -5.68 -13.35
N GLU A 103 5.10 -4.58 -13.09
CA GLU A 103 5.69 -3.39 -12.49
C GLU A 103 6.20 -3.63 -11.06
N LEU A 104 5.45 -4.39 -10.26
CA LEU A 104 5.86 -4.74 -8.90
C LEU A 104 7.12 -5.61 -8.91
N MET A 105 7.16 -6.63 -9.78
CA MET A 105 8.33 -7.50 -9.98
C MET A 105 9.57 -6.70 -10.44
N LEU A 106 9.42 -5.78 -11.39
CA LEU A 106 10.52 -4.92 -11.86
C LEU A 106 11.10 -4.06 -10.73
N LYS A 107 10.24 -3.47 -9.89
CA LYS A 107 10.69 -2.67 -8.74
C LYS A 107 11.34 -3.50 -7.64
N GLN A 108 10.90 -4.75 -7.46
CA GLN A 108 11.55 -5.69 -6.54
C GLN A 108 12.94 -6.06 -7.05
N ASN A 109 13.05 -6.50 -8.30
CA ASN A 109 14.33 -6.88 -8.91
C ASN A 109 15.35 -5.74 -8.88
N LYS A 110 14.94 -4.50 -9.18
CA LYS A 110 15.83 -3.33 -9.13
C LYS A 110 16.36 -3.06 -7.72
N PHE A 111 15.56 -3.30 -6.70
CA PHE A 111 15.97 -3.14 -5.30
C PHE A 111 16.97 -4.23 -4.89
N GLU A 112 16.69 -5.49 -5.22
CA GLU A 112 17.59 -6.62 -4.97
C GLU A 112 18.96 -6.41 -5.62
N ILE A 113 18.99 -5.94 -6.85
CA ILE A 113 20.24 -5.62 -7.56
C ILE A 113 21.04 -4.54 -6.82
N ARG A 114 20.37 -3.49 -6.34
CA ARG A 114 21.02 -2.41 -5.57
C ARG A 114 21.59 -2.93 -4.25
N LEU A 115 20.83 -3.76 -3.52
CA LEU A 115 21.28 -4.38 -2.28
C LEU A 115 22.50 -5.27 -2.48
N LYS A 116 22.46 -6.17 -3.48
CA LYS A 116 23.59 -7.05 -3.81
C LYS A 116 24.85 -6.26 -4.15
N LYS A 117 24.70 -5.16 -4.89
CA LYS A 117 25.82 -4.26 -5.21
C LYS A 117 26.42 -3.62 -3.95
N GLN A 118 25.57 -3.15 -3.03
CA GLN A 118 26.04 -2.57 -1.76
C GLN A 118 26.75 -3.62 -0.89
N LEU A 119 26.19 -4.82 -0.77
CA LEU A 119 26.77 -5.90 0.01
C LEU A 119 28.14 -6.32 -0.55
N SER A 120 28.25 -6.48 -1.88
CA SER A 120 29.54 -6.76 -2.53
C SER A 120 30.57 -5.67 -2.27
N ASN A 121 30.16 -4.40 -2.28
CA ASN A 121 31.05 -3.28 -1.96
C ASN A 121 31.50 -3.29 -0.49
N MET A 122 30.64 -3.66 0.45
CA MET A 122 31.01 -3.79 1.87
C MET A 122 32.02 -4.93 2.08
N GLN A 123 31.77 -6.11 1.50
CA GLN A 123 32.69 -7.25 1.58
C GLN A 123 34.07 -6.92 1.01
N LYS A 124 34.14 -6.19 -0.12
CA LYS A 124 35.41 -5.72 -0.67
C LYS A 124 36.15 -4.77 0.28
N LYS A 125 35.44 -3.85 0.93
CA LYS A 125 36.04 -2.94 1.91
C LYS A 125 36.57 -3.69 3.13
N GLU A 126 35.82 -4.65 3.66
CA GLU A 126 36.28 -5.50 4.76
C GLU A 126 37.53 -6.30 4.39
N LEU A 127 37.57 -6.90 3.20
CA LEU A 127 38.74 -7.63 2.71
C LEU A 127 39.97 -6.71 2.61
N ILE A 128 39.80 -5.48 2.12
CA ILE A 128 40.88 -4.49 2.05
C ILE A 128 41.39 -4.12 3.46
N LEU A 129 40.49 -3.95 4.43
CA LEU A 129 40.87 -3.66 5.81
C LEU A 129 41.64 -4.82 6.45
N LEU A 130 41.16 -6.05 6.25
CA LEU A 130 41.81 -7.26 6.76
C LEU A 130 43.19 -7.46 6.13
N THR A 131 43.34 -7.25 4.83
CA THR A 131 44.62 -7.38 4.13
C THR A 131 45.62 -6.30 4.57
N ASN A 132 45.18 -5.04 4.72
CA ASN A 132 46.02 -3.98 5.26
C ASN A 132 46.48 -4.27 6.70
N PHE A 133 45.58 -4.80 7.54
CA PHE A 133 45.92 -5.19 8.92
C PHE A 133 46.93 -6.34 8.95
N LEU A 134 46.78 -7.35 8.08
CA LEU A 134 47.71 -8.48 7.98
C LEU A 134 49.11 -8.03 7.55
N TRP A 135 49.19 -7.12 6.59
CA TRP A 135 50.47 -6.52 6.15
C TRP A 135 51.18 -5.75 7.27
N MET A 136 50.42 -5.00 8.08
CA MET A 136 50.96 -4.27 9.21
C MET A 136 51.53 -5.21 10.29
N MET A 137 50.90 -6.36 10.52
CA MET A 137 51.38 -7.38 11.45
C MET A 137 52.66 -8.09 11.00
N LEU A 138 52.92 -8.17 9.70
CA LEU A 138 54.14 -8.78 9.15
C LEU A 138 55.36 -7.84 9.17
N LEU A 139 55.15 -6.53 9.44
CA LEU A 139 56.18 -5.49 9.46
C LEU A 139 56.68 -5.16 10.88
N ILE A 140 56.14 -5.82 11.92
CA ILE A 140 56.51 -5.70 13.33
C ILE A 140 57.26 -6.96 13.76
#